data_AF-A0A924HEQ6-F1
#
_entry.id   AF-A0A924HEQ6-F1
#
_cell.length_a   1.000
_cell.length_b   1.000
_cell.length_c   1.000
_cell.angle_alpha   90.00
_cell.angle_beta   90.00
_cell.angle_gamma   90.00
#
_symmetry.space_group_name_H-M   'P 1'
#
loop_
_entity.id
_entity.type
_entity.pdbx_description
1 polymer ?
#
loop_
_entity_poly.entity_id
_entity_poly.type
_entity_poly.pdbx_seq_one_letter_code
_entity_poly.pdbx_strand_id
1 'polypeptide(L)'
;MKRVFAIVIICLTFTQTISAQKLTDLDRVEPSFWWVGFKNHQLQLIIHGNEISQREVQIDYSGVSLKSVEKVENPNYLFLNLLISDDAQPGKFDIIFSLKGKKNLIYSYQLKARNEDILAQGVTDKDLIYLIMPDRFANGNYSNDKISGLKDQTFSRDSMYYRHGGDIQGIIDHLDYLKDLGATALWLTPVQENDEFKTSYHG
;
A
#
# COMPACT_ATOMS: atom_id res chain seq x y z
N MET A 1 4.55 -72.76 -8.99
CA MET A 1 4.71 -71.58 -8.10
C MET A 1 5.21 -70.40 -8.92
N LYS A 2 4.34 -69.47 -9.34
CA LYS A 2 4.73 -68.26 -10.09
C LYS A 2 4.59 -67.06 -9.16
N ARG A 3 5.69 -66.35 -8.90
CA ARG A 3 5.71 -65.11 -8.10
C ARG A 3 5.59 -63.93 -9.06
N VAL A 4 4.56 -63.10 -8.89
CA VAL A 4 4.37 -61.85 -9.63
C VAL A 4 4.84 -60.72 -8.74
N PHE A 5 5.83 -59.95 -9.20
CA PHE A 5 6.26 -58.71 -8.56
C PHE A 5 5.46 -57.55 -9.16
N ALA A 6 4.71 -56.83 -8.33
CA ALA A 6 4.06 -55.58 -8.70
C ALA A 6 4.98 -54.42 -8.35
N ILE A 7 5.38 -53.64 -9.35
CA ILE A 7 6.15 -52.39 -9.18
C ILE A 7 5.13 -51.24 -9.13
N VAL A 8 5.08 -50.54 -8.00
CA VAL A 8 4.29 -49.31 -7.84
C VAL A 8 5.18 -48.13 -8.20
N ILE A 9 4.87 -47.42 -9.29
CA ILE A 9 5.46 -46.12 -9.60
C ILE A 9 4.71 -45.05 -8.82
N ILE A 10 5.41 -44.34 -7.95
CA ILE A 10 4.92 -43.15 -7.26
C ILE A 10 5.35 -41.95 -8.10
N CYS A 11 4.38 -41.29 -8.73
CA CYS A 11 4.59 -40.08 -9.51
C CYS A 11 4.60 -38.87 -8.56
N LEU A 12 5.78 -38.34 -8.22
CA LEU A 12 5.92 -37.09 -7.47
C LEU A 12 5.59 -35.90 -8.39
N THR A 13 4.42 -35.28 -8.20
CA THR A 13 4.08 -34.01 -8.83
C THR A 13 4.78 -32.88 -8.10
N PHE A 14 5.81 -32.31 -8.74
CA PHE A 14 6.54 -31.15 -8.26
C PHE A 14 5.73 -29.88 -8.55
N THR A 15 5.01 -29.35 -7.56
CA THR A 15 4.33 -28.06 -7.68
C THR A 15 5.39 -26.95 -7.58
N GLN A 16 5.75 -26.35 -8.71
CA GLN A 16 6.59 -25.15 -8.71
C GLN A 16 5.75 -23.95 -8.24
N THR A 17 6.09 -23.40 -7.08
CA THR A 17 5.61 -22.09 -6.64
C THR A 17 6.25 -21.04 -7.55
N ILE A 18 5.47 -20.41 -8.41
CA ILE A 18 5.90 -19.25 -9.20
C ILE A 18 6.10 -18.10 -8.21
N SER A 19 7.36 -17.80 -7.91
CA SER A 19 7.71 -16.58 -7.18
C SER A 19 7.48 -15.39 -8.13
N ALA A 20 6.64 -14.44 -7.70
CA ALA A 20 6.40 -13.20 -8.45
C ALA A 20 7.73 -12.44 -8.57
N GLN A 21 8.32 -12.39 -9.76
CA GLN A 21 9.48 -11.54 -10.02
C GLN A 21 9.06 -10.09 -9.81
N LYS A 22 9.75 -9.39 -8.90
CA LYS A 22 9.67 -7.93 -8.79
C LYS A 22 9.92 -7.36 -10.19
N LEU A 23 8.91 -6.73 -10.79
CA LEU A 23 9.07 -6.05 -12.08
C LEU A 23 10.04 -4.89 -11.85
N THR A 24 11.33 -5.10 -12.10
CA THR A 24 12.36 -4.06 -11.95
C THR A 24 12.12 -2.85 -12.85
N ASP A 25 11.22 -2.96 -13.82
CA ASP A 25 10.85 -1.90 -14.75
C ASP A 25 9.58 -1.14 -14.34
N LEU A 26 8.84 -1.59 -13.31
CA LEU A 26 7.64 -0.93 -12.80
C LEU A 26 7.72 -0.88 -11.27
N ASP A 27 8.02 0.30 -10.76
CA ASP A 27 8.34 0.48 -9.34
C ASP A 27 7.11 0.83 -8.51
N ARG A 28 6.23 1.70 -9.03
CA ARG A 28 5.16 2.29 -8.23
C ARG A 28 3.93 2.63 -9.05
N VAL A 29 2.76 2.36 -8.48
CA VAL A 29 1.44 2.79 -8.99
C VAL A 29 0.71 3.45 -7.83
N GLU A 30 0.32 4.70 -8.00
CA GLU A 30 -0.30 5.53 -6.98
C GLU A 30 -1.63 6.12 -7.47
N PRO A 31 -2.74 5.98 -6.70
CA PRO A 31 -2.89 5.09 -5.54
C PRO A 31 -2.81 3.61 -5.94
N SER A 32 -2.35 2.73 -5.04
CA SER A 32 -2.09 1.31 -5.33
C SER A 32 -3.35 0.45 -5.50
N PHE A 33 -4.49 0.98 -5.08
CA PHE A 33 -5.83 0.45 -5.33
C PHE A 33 -6.84 1.59 -5.18
N TRP A 34 -8.07 1.34 -5.61
CA TRP A 34 -9.17 2.29 -5.45
C TRP A 34 -10.44 1.58 -4.99
N TRP A 35 -11.57 2.29 -4.99
CA TRP A 35 -12.88 1.72 -4.66
C TRP A 35 -13.92 2.11 -5.70
N VAL A 36 -14.94 1.26 -5.83
CA VAL A 36 -16.16 1.60 -6.56
C VAL A 36 -17.06 2.54 -5.75
N GLY A 37 -18.05 3.17 -6.38
CA GLY A 37 -19.07 3.96 -5.69
C GLY A 37 -18.57 5.26 -5.06
N PHE A 38 -17.47 5.83 -5.55
CA PHE A 38 -17.07 7.20 -5.21
C PHE A 38 -17.96 8.21 -5.94
N LYS A 39 -18.30 9.34 -5.30
CA LYS A 39 -19.08 10.42 -5.98
C LYS A 39 -18.34 11.04 -7.16
N ASN A 40 -17.01 11.06 -7.10
CA ASN A 40 -16.18 11.47 -8.23
C ASN A 40 -15.72 10.21 -8.97
N HIS A 41 -16.13 10.09 -10.22
CA HIS A 41 -15.82 8.95 -11.09
C HIS A 41 -14.43 9.05 -11.72
N GLN A 42 -13.73 10.18 -11.57
CA GLN A 42 -12.41 10.39 -12.13
C GLN A 42 -11.33 9.88 -11.17
N LEU A 43 -10.42 9.07 -11.69
CA LEU A 43 -9.23 8.60 -11.00
C LEU A 43 -8.02 8.83 -11.89
N GLN A 44 -7.03 9.57 -11.40
CA GLN A 44 -5.73 9.65 -12.05
C GLN A 44 -4.76 8.71 -11.33
N LEU A 45 -4.16 7.79 -12.07
CA LEU A 45 -3.07 6.95 -11.58
C LEU A 45 -1.73 7.56 -12.00
N ILE A 46 -0.79 7.61 -11.05
CA ILE A 46 0.62 7.94 -11.30
C ILE A 46 1.39 6.64 -11.39
N ILE A 47 2.01 6.40 -12.54
CA ILE A 47 2.81 5.22 -12.80
C ILE A 47 4.28 5.65 -12.83
N HIS A 48 5.10 5.04 -11.99
CA HIS A 48 6.55 5.19 -12.01
C HIS A 48 7.22 3.88 -12.41
N GLY A 49 8.08 3.94 -13.42
CA GLY A 49 8.85 2.80 -13.90
C GLY A 49 9.82 3.21 -14.99
N ASN A 50 10.82 2.38 -15.25
CA ASN A 50 11.88 2.68 -16.21
C ASN A 50 11.32 2.86 -17.64
N GLU A 51 11.49 4.05 -18.21
CA GLU A 51 10.99 4.46 -19.53
C GLU A 51 9.50 4.14 -19.74
N ILE A 52 8.69 4.15 -18.67
CA ILE A 52 7.28 3.72 -18.72
C ILE A 52 6.45 4.55 -19.71
N SER A 53 6.84 5.80 -19.98
CA SER A 53 6.15 6.68 -20.93
C SER A 53 6.25 6.21 -22.39
N GLN A 54 7.17 5.31 -22.72
CA GLN A 54 7.30 4.71 -24.05
C GLN A 54 6.30 3.58 -24.29
N ARG A 55 5.64 3.08 -23.23
CA ARG A 55 4.73 1.95 -23.32
C ARG A 55 3.30 2.40 -23.68
N GLU A 56 2.63 1.58 -24.47
CA GLU A 56 1.19 1.65 -24.68
C GLU A 56 0.46 1.01 -23.50
N VAL A 57 -0.73 1.52 -23.18
CA VAL A 57 -1.50 1.09 -22.01
C VAL A 57 -2.81 0.48 -22.45
N GLN A 58 -3.12 -0.68 -21.90
CA GLN A 58 -4.39 -1.36 -22.09
C GLN A 58 -5.02 -1.72 -20.74
N ILE A 59 -6.31 -1.46 -20.63
CA ILE A 59 -7.15 -1.81 -19.48
C ILE A 59 -8.43 -2.39 -20.04
N ASP A 60 -8.78 -3.59 -19.59
CA ASP A 60 -10.05 -4.24 -19.92
C ASP A 60 -10.76 -4.64 -18.63
N TYR A 61 -11.72 -3.82 -18.22
CA TYR A 61 -12.54 -4.09 -17.06
C TYR A 61 -13.89 -3.38 -17.19
N SER A 62 -14.98 -4.12 -16.98
CA SER A 62 -16.33 -3.58 -17.08
C SER A 62 -16.53 -2.43 -16.09
N GLY A 63 -17.01 -1.29 -16.60
CA GLY A 63 -17.19 -0.06 -15.83
C GLY A 63 -15.93 0.77 -15.60
N VAL A 64 -14.77 0.40 -16.17
CA VAL A 64 -13.55 1.23 -16.13
C VAL A 64 -13.14 1.60 -17.54
N SER A 65 -12.98 2.90 -17.78
CA SER A 65 -12.53 3.42 -19.07
C SER A 65 -11.23 4.20 -18.92
N LEU A 66 -10.22 3.85 -19.71
CA LEU A 66 -9.03 4.69 -19.89
C LEU A 66 -9.40 5.89 -20.79
N LYS A 67 -9.43 7.09 -20.21
CA LYS A 67 -9.78 8.33 -20.92
C LYS A 67 -8.60 8.97 -21.60
N SER A 68 -7.45 9.01 -20.94
CA SER A 68 -6.22 9.50 -21.54
C SER A 68 -5.00 8.93 -20.84
N VAL A 69 -3.88 9.00 -21.56
CA VAL A 69 -2.55 8.68 -21.09
C VAL A 69 -1.70 9.92 -21.30
N GLU A 70 -1.26 10.54 -20.22
CA GLU A 70 -0.46 11.77 -20.26
C GLU A 70 1.00 11.46 -20.00
N LYS A 71 1.86 11.94 -20.92
CA LYS A 71 3.31 11.84 -20.81
C LYS A 71 3.86 13.18 -20.33
N VAL A 72 4.87 13.10 -19.47
CA VAL A 72 5.61 14.27 -18.98
C VAL A 72 7.06 14.21 -19.44
N GLU A 73 7.84 15.27 -19.18
CA GLU A 73 9.24 15.37 -19.60
C GLU A 73 10.10 14.21 -19.09
N ASN A 74 9.85 13.75 -17.86
CA ASN A 74 10.54 12.60 -17.30
C ASN A 74 9.95 11.29 -17.88
N PRO A 75 10.72 10.50 -18.65
CA PRO A 75 10.21 9.30 -19.29
C PRO A 75 9.85 8.17 -18.31
N ASN A 76 10.25 8.30 -17.04
CA ASN A 76 9.96 7.32 -16.00
C ASN A 76 8.60 7.52 -15.33
N TYR A 77 7.82 8.52 -15.77
CA TYR A 77 6.47 8.77 -15.28
C TYR A 77 5.43 8.72 -16.40
N LEU A 78 4.24 8.22 -16.05
CA LEU A 78 3.07 8.17 -16.92
C LEU A 78 1.82 8.37 -16.06
N PHE A 79 0.88 9.20 -16.53
CA PHE A 79 -0.38 9.45 -15.83
C PHE A 79 -1.53 8.83 -16.60
N LEU A 80 -2.34 8.00 -15.94
CA LEU A 80 -3.50 7.34 -16.53
C LEU A 80 -4.76 7.95 -15.95
N ASN A 81 -5.55 8.64 -16.78
CA ASN A 81 -6.84 9.16 -16.36
C ASN A 81 -7.91 8.13 -16.66
N LEU A 82 -8.51 7.59 -15.60
CA LEU A 82 -9.57 6.59 -15.64
C LEU A 82 -10.91 7.23 -15.30
N LEU A 83 -11.96 6.70 -15.91
CA LEU A 83 -13.34 6.91 -15.47
C LEU A 83 -13.87 5.59 -14.91
N ILE A 84 -14.33 5.60 -13.66
CA ILE A 84 -14.96 4.47 -12.99
C ILE A 84 -16.45 4.76 -12.90
N SER A 85 -17.27 4.03 -13.63
CA SER A 85 -18.73 4.24 -13.67
C SER A 85 -19.44 3.68 -12.43
N ASP A 86 -20.70 4.08 -12.26
CA ASP A 86 -21.54 3.66 -11.13
C ASP A 86 -21.81 2.14 -11.10
N ASP A 87 -21.79 1.48 -12.26
CA ASP A 87 -22.01 0.04 -12.41
C ASP A 87 -20.72 -0.79 -12.29
N ALA A 88 -19.55 -0.15 -12.15
CA ALA A 88 -18.28 -0.83 -11.94
C ALA A 88 -18.35 -1.70 -10.68
N GLN A 89 -17.98 -2.97 -10.80
CA GLN A 89 -18.01 -3.92 -9.69
C GLN A 89 -16.65 -3.98 -8.97
N PRO A 90 -16.62 -4.27 -7.66
CA PRO A 90 -15.39 -4.59 -6.95
C PRO A 90 -14.69 -5.79 -7.59
N GLY A 91 -13.36 -5.73 -7.70
CA GLY A 91 -12.58 -6.79 -8.33
C GLY A 91 -11.15 -6.39 -8.62
N LYS A 92 -10.42 -7.27 -9.30
CA LYS A 92 -9.07 -7.01 -9.80
C LYS A 92 -9.06 -7.04 -11.31
N PHE A 93 -8.23 -6.20 -11.91
CA PHE A 93 -7.98 -6.19 -13.34
C PHE A 93 -6.54 -5.82 -13.63
N ASP A 94 -6.07 -6.22 -14.81
CA ASP A 94 -4.70 -5.97 -15.22
C ASP A 94 -4.61 -4.65 -15.97
N ILE A 95 -3.64 -3.83 -15.57
CA ILE A 95 -3.13 -2.71 -16.37
C ILE A 95 -1.91 -3.23 -17.11
N ILE A 96 -2.02 -3.31 -18.44
CA ILE A 96 -1.00 -3.89 -19.31
C ILE A 96 -0.22 -2.76 -19.98
N PHE A 97 1.10 -2.78 -19.82
CA PHE A 97 2.02 -1.84 -20.46
C PHE A 97 2.87 -2.56 -21.52
N SER A 98 2.56 -2.34 -22.79
CA SER A 98 3.21 -2.99 -23.93
C SER A 98 4.18 -2.08 -24.65
N LEU A 99 5.30 -2.64 -25.12
CA LEU A 99 6.25 -1.94 -26.00
C LEU A 99 6.81 -2.97 -26.99
N LYS A 100 6.78 -2.63 -28.28
CA LYS A 100 7.22 -3.53 -29.36
C LYS A 100 8.65 -4.02 -29.08
N GLY A 101 8.83 -5.34 -29.08
CA GLY A 101 10.12 -5.98 -28.83
C GLY A 101 10.55 -6.05 -27.36
N LYS A 102 9.75 -5.53 -26.41
CA LYS A 102 9.95 -5.73 -24.96
C LYS A 102 8.81 -6.59 -24.39
N LYS A 103 9.09 -7.29 -23.27
CA LYS A 103 8.05 -8.00 -22.51
C LYS A 103 7.03 -7.02 -21.95
N ASN A 104 5.76 -7.40 -21.94
CA ASN A 104 4.71 -6.62 -21.29
C ASN A 104 4.95 -6.53 -19.78
N LEU A 105 4.75 -5.34 -19.22
CA LEU A 105 4.62 -5.17 -17.78
C LEU A 105 3.14 -5.26 -17.45
N ILE A 106 2.81 -5.98 -16.37
CA ILE A 106 1.43 -6.21 -15.96
C ILE A 106 1.32 -5.82 -14.50
N TYR A 107 0.40 -4.91 -14.20
CA TYR A 107 0.06 -4.51 -12.83
C TYR A 107 -1.37 -4.92 -12.51
N SER A 108 -1.56 -5.79 -11.53
CA SER A 108 -2.89 -6.18 -11.07
C SER A 108 -3.46 -5.11 -10.14
N TYR A 109 -4.34 -4.26 -10.69
CA TYR A 109 -5.01 -3.18 -9.98
C TYR A 109 -6.30 -3.69 -9.31
N GLN A 110 -6.67 -3.11 -8.17
CA GLN A 110 -7.86 -3.54 -7.43
C GLN A 110 -8.83 -2.38 -7.23
N LEU A 111 -10.11 -2.62 -7.53
CA LEU A 111 -11.23 -1.85 -7.00
C LEU A 111 -11.86 -2.61 -5.84
N LYS A 112 -11.91 -1.97 -4.68
CA LYS A 112 -12.51 -2.53 -3.47
C LYS A 112 -13.96 -2.09 -3.35
N ALA A 113 -14.77 -2.89 -2.66
CA ALA A 113 -16.09 -2.46 -2.20
C ALA A 113 -15.91 -1.42 -1.10
N ARG A 114 -16.74 -0.37 -1.10
CA ARG A 114 -16.82 0.55 0.03
C ARG A 114 -17.64 -0.09 1.14
N ASN A 115 -17.28 0.16 2.39
CA ASN A 115 -18.21 -0.10 3.47
C ASN A 115 -19.30 1.00 3.45
N GLU A 116 -20.57 0.61 3.43
CA GLU A 116 -21.73 1.50 3.45
C GLU A 116 -22.14 1.91 4.88
N ASP A 117 -21.55 1.30 5.90
CA ASP A 117 -21.73 1.74 7.28
C ASP A 117 -21.36 3.23 7.43
N ILE A 118 -22.14 3.97 8.21
CA ILE A 118 -21.80 5.35 8.58
C ILE A 118 -20.58 5.30 9.52
N LEU A 119 -19.38 5.30 8.95
CA LEU A 119 -18.12 5.17 9.70
C LEU A 119 -17.50 6.51 10.09
N ALA A 120 -17.92 7.63 9.50
CA ALA A 120 -17.26 8.92 9.69
C ALA A 120 -18.27 10.07 9.85
N GLN A 121 -18.74 10.27 11.08
CA GLN A 121 -19.45 11.50 11.48
C GLN A 121 -18.54 12.74 11.42
N GLY A 122 -17.22 12.52 11.44
CA GLY A 122 -16.23 13.58 11.68
C GLY A 122 -16.19 13.97 13.17
N VAL A 123 -15.14 14.69 13.56
CA VAL A 123 -14.99 15.23 14.91
C VAL A 123 -15.90 16.45 15.08
N THR A 124 -16.50 16.60 16.26
CA THR A 124 -17.44 17.68 16.61
C THR A 124 -16.98 18.46 17.85
N ASP A 125 -17.73 19.50 18.24
CA ASP A 125 -17.50 20.25 19.47
C ASP A 125 -17.75 19.45 20.76
N LYS A 126 -18.31 18.25 20.64
CA LYS A 126 -18.52 17.30 21.74
C LYS A 126 -17.30 16.45 22.04
N ASP A 127 -16.28 16.47 21.18
CA ASP A 127 -15.15 15.57 21.27
C ASP A 127 -13.98 16.15 22.06
N LEU A 128 -13.35 15.30 22.86
CA LEU A 128 -12.04 15.58 23.45
C LEU A 128 -10.96 14.90 22.61
N ILE A 129 -10.18 15.71 21.90
CA ILE A 129 -9.08 15.24 21.05
C ILE A 129 -7.80 15.13 21.87
N TYR A 130 -7.18 13.95 21.88
CA TYR A 130 -5.88 13.73 22.48
C TYR A 130 -4.78 13.70 21.40
N LEU A 131 -3.84 14.64 21.46
CA LEU A 131 -2.70 14.71 20.54
C LEU A 131 -1.57 13.79 21.00
N ILE A 132 -1.12 12.93 20.10
CA ILE A 132 -0.05 11.95 20.31
C ILE A 132 1.06 12.20 19.30
N MET A 133 2.31 12.25 19.75
CA MET A 133 3.47 12.04 18.89
C MET A 133 3.87 10.58 19.00
N PRO A 134 3.62 9.73 17.97
CA PRO A 134 3.70 8.27 18.11
C PRO A 134 5.03 7.80 18.68
N ASP A 135 6.16 8.30 18.16
CA ASP A 135 7.51 7.95 18.61
C ASP A 135 7.75 8.20 20.12
N ARG A 136 6.96 9.09 20.75
CA ARG A 136 7.13 9.51 22.16
C ARG A 136 6.06 9.03 23.12
N PHE A 137 5.05 8.32 22.65
CA PHE A 137 3.92 7.94 23.49
C PHE A 137 4.17 6.64 24.23
N ALA A 138 4.20 5.51 23.50
CA ALA A 138 4.41 4.19 24.06
C ALA A 138 5.03 3.28 23.00
N ASN A 139 6.02 2.48 23.40
CA ASN A 139 6.66 1.48 22.55
C ASN A 139 6.08 0.11 22.92
N GLY A 140 5.21 -0.42 22.05
CA GLY A 140 4.59 -1.74 22.21
C GLY A 140 5.31 -2.84 21.44
N ASN A 141 6.15 -2.50 20.45
CA ASN A 141 6.91 -3.46 19.67
C ASN A 141 8.36 -3.01 19.40
N TYR A 142 9.25 -3.38 20.32
CA TYR A 142 10.70 -3.15 20.21
C TYR A 142 11.37 -3.73 18.96
N SER A 143 10.74 -4.67 18.24
CA SER A 143 11.33 -5.22 17.01
C SER A 143 11.35 -4.21 15.86
N ASN A 144 10.61 -3.11 15.94
CA ASN A 144 10.52 -2.08 14.89
C ASN A 144 11.31 -0.80 15.21
N ASP A 145 11.99 -0.74 16.36
CA ASP A 145 12.77 0.43 16.81
C ASP A 145 13.88 0.83 15.83
N LYS A 146 14.43 -0.16 15.13
CA LYS A 146 15.40 0.01 14.05
C LYS A 146 14.96 -0.82 12.85
N ILE A 147 14.72 -0.15 11.74
CA ILE A 147 14.33 -0.80 10.49
C ILE A 147 15.53 -0.80 9.55
N SER A 148 15.93 -2.00 9.11
CA SER A 148 17.02 -2.13 8.14
C SER A 148 16.63 -1.46 6.82
N GLY A 149 17.55 -0.67 6.26
CA GLY A 149 17.36 0.04 5.00
C GLY A 149 16.94 1.50 5.15
N LEU A 150 16.46 1.94 6.32
CA LEU A 150 16.24 3.37 6.60
C LEU A 150 17.57 4.08 6.89
N LYS A 151 17.64 5.38 6.59
CA LYS A 151 18.83 6.20 6.79
C LYS A 151 19.08 6.51 8.26
N ASP A 152 18.03 6.87 8.99
CA ASP A 152 18.13 7.11 10.43
C ASP A 152 18.22 5.78 11.19
N GLN A 153 19.41 5.49 11.71
CA GLN A 153 19.65 4.36 12.59
C GLN A 153 19.88 4.81 14.04
N THR A 154 19.63 6.10 14.34
CA THR A 154 19.77 6.67 15.67
C THR A 154 18.53 6.39 16.51
N PHE A 155 18.73 5.55 17.52
CA PHE A 155 17.69 5.13 18.45
C PHE A 155 18.25 5.20 19.85
N SER A 156 17.72 6.13 20.65
CA SER A 156 18.00 6.23 22.07
C SER A 156 17.07 7.27 22.70
N ARG A 157 16.67 7.01 23.95
CA ARG A 157 15.79 7.91 24.73
C ARG A 157 16.54 9.04 25.43
N ASP A 158 17.87 9.06 25.37
CA ASP A 158 18.73 10.06 26.02
C ASP A 158 18.85 11.38 25.24
N SER A 159 18.36 11.43 24.00
CA SER A 159 18.43 12.60 23.13
C SER A 159 17.06 12.92 22.56
N MET A 160 16.66 14.21 22.61
CA MET A 160 15.41 14.68 22.01
C MET A 160 15.37 14.56 20.48
N TYR A 161 16.52 14.33 19.83
CA TYR A 161 16.65 14.28 18.36
C TYR A 161 16.59 12.88 17.78
N TYR A 162 16.70 11.85 18.62
CA TYR A 162 16.66 10.46 18.18
C TYR A 162 15.24 9.91 18.24
N ARG A 163 15.03 8.80 17.55
CA ARG A 163 13.83 7.98 17.72
C ARG A 163 13.84 7.36 19.11
N HIS A 164 12.68 7.38 19.77
CA HIS A 164 12.47 6.83 21.11
C HIS A 164 11.68 5.51 21.08
N GLY A 165 11.12 5.17 19.92
CA GLY A 165 10.56 3.85 19.63
C GLY A 165 9.08 3.71 19.85
N GLY A 166 8.38 4.80 20.15
CA GLY A 166 6.93 4.72 20.25
C GLY A 166 6.30 4.35 18.90
N ASP A 167 5.27 3.52 18.94
CA ASP A 167 4.71 2.88 17.77
C ASP A 167 3.20 2.68 17.86
N ILE A 168 2.60 2.22 16.75
CA ILE A 168 1.15 2.01 16.67
C ILE A 168 0.71 0.93 17.68
N GLN A 169 1.54 -0.09 17.94
CA GLN A 169 1.20 -1.12 18.90
C GLN A 169 1.10 -0.53 20.32
N GLY A 170 2.04 0.31 20.72
CA GLY A 170 1.99 0.99 22.01
C GLY A 170 0.77 1.92 22.12
N ILE A 171 0.37 2.60 21.04
CA ILE A 171 -0.89 3.36 21.05
C ILE A 171 -2.09 2.44 21.28
N ILE A 172 -2.16 1.30 20.57
CA ILE A 172 -3.23 0.31 20.71
C ILE A 172 -3.30 -0.23 22.16
N ASP A 173 -2.15 -0.58 22.74
CA ASP A 173 -2.03 -1.13 24.09
C ASP A 173 -2.53 -0.15 25.18
N HIS A 174 -2.60 1.15 24.85
CA HIS A 174 -3.00 2.23 25.76
C HIS A 174 -4.34 2.91 25.36
N LEU A 175 -5.14 2.31 24.48
CA LEU A 175 -6.46 2.86 24.12
C LEU A 175 -7.41 2.93 25.32
N ASP A 176 -7.37 1.96 26.24
CA ASP A 176 -8.19 1.98 27.46
C ASP A 176 -7.81 3.15 28.37
N TYR A 177 -6.51 3.44 28.53
CA TYR A 177 -6.04 4.61 29.28
C TYR A 177 -6.56 5.93 28.66
N LEU A 178 -6.48 6.06 27.34
CA LEU A 178 -6.94 7.26 26.63
C LEU A 178 -8.46 7.43 26.77
N LYS A 179 -9.19 6.33 26.72
CA LYS A 179 -10.65 6.30 26.92
C LYS A 179 -11.02 6.68 28.37
N ASP A 180 -10.31 6.16 29.37
CA ASP A 180 -10.55 6.46 30.78
C ASP A 180 -10.25 7.92 31.12
N LEU A 181 -9.27 8.53 30.44
CA LEU A 181 -9.02 9.98 30.50
C LEU A 181 -10.18 10.80 29.94
N GLY A 182 -11.06 10.18 29.14
CA GLY A 182 -12.21 10.81 28.49
C GLY A 182 -11.94 11.25 27.06
N ALA A 183 -10.81 10.86 26.45
CA ALA A 183 -10.55 11.16 25.04
C ALA A 183 -11.55 10.40 24.15
N THR A 184 -12.13 11.10 23.18
CA THR A 184 -13.09 10.54 22.21
C THR A 184 -12.54 10.52 20.79
N ALA A 185 -11.42 11.22 20.55
CA ALA A 185 -10.69 11.21 19.30
C ALA A 185 -9.18 11.28 19.56
N LEU A 186 -8.40 10.65 18.68
CA LEU A 186 -6.94 10.73 18.69
C LEU A 186 -6.46 11.53 17.49
N TRP A 187 -5.54 12.47 17.72
CA TRP A 187 -4.78 13.12 16.66
C TRP A 187 -3.33 12.66 16.78
N LEU A 188 -2.82 11.99 15.75
CA LEU A 188 -1.41 11.64 15.67
C LEU A 188 -0.66 12.70 14.87
N THR A 189 0.57 13.06 15.28
CA THR A 189 1.54 13.64 14.34
C THR A 189 1.79 12.64 13.19
N PRO A 190 2.36 13.06 12.04
CA PRO A 190 2.45 12.20 10.86
C PRO A 190 3.11 10.85 11.13
N VAL A 191 2.59 9.82 10.47
CA VAL A 191 3.02 8.40 10.60
C VAL A 191 3.50 7.82 9.27
N GLN A 192 3.57 8.66 8.23
CA GLN A 192 4.13 8.31 6.94
C GLN A 192 5.65 8.07 7.07
N GLU A 193 6.23 7.44 6.06
CA GLU A 193 7.68 7.23 6.00
C GLU A 193 8.41 8.57 6.07
N ASN A 194 9.28 8.71 7.06
CA ASN A 194 10.26 9.79 7.16
C ASN A 194 11.68 9.18 7.12
N ASP A 195 12.19 8.92 5.91
CA ASP A 195 13.52 8.34 5.66
C ASP A 195 14.61 9.42 5.57
N GLU A 196 14.71 10.24 6.62
CA GLU A 196 15.77 11.25 6.78
C GLU A 196 17.00 10.68 7.48
N PHE A 197 18.14 11.38 7.41
CA PHE A 197 19.37 10.91 8.08
C PHE A 197 19.36 11.09 9.59
N LYS A 198 18.59 12.06 10.10
CA LYS A 198 18.46 12.39 11.53
C LYS A 198 17.09 12.99 11.76
N THR A 199 16.67 13.04 13.03
CA THR A 199 15.43 13.69 13.44
C THR A 199 14.17 13.14 12.77
N SER A 200 14.21 11.88 12.31
CA SER A 200 13.10 11.23 11.59
C SER A 200 11.82 11.01 12.44
N TYR A 201 11.90 11.29 13.75
CA TYR A 201 10.88 10.94 14.74
C TYR A 201 9.59 11.77 14.66
N HIS A 202 9.63 12.97 14.05
CA HIS A 202 8.51 13.93 14.12
C HIS A 202 7.46 13.75 13.02
N GLY A 203 7.60 12.71 12.18
CA GLY A 203 6.80 12.51 10.96
C GLY A 203 7.33 13.31 9.78
#